data_AF-A0A8X7BYL2-F1
#
_entry.id   AF-A0A8X7BYL2-F1
#
_cell.length_a   1.000
_cell.length_b   1.000
_cell.length_c   1.000
_cell.angle_alpha   90.00
_cell.angle_beta   90.00
_cell.angle_gamma   90.00
#
_symmetry.space_group_name_H-M   'P 1'
#
loop_
_entity.id
_entity.type
_entity.pdbx_description
1 polymer ?
#
loop_
_entity_poly.entity_id
_entity_poly.type
_entity_poly.pdbx_seq_one_letter_code
_entity_poly.pdbx_strand_id
1 'polypeptide(L)'
;MAKNVFPPSGEVSRKAWVSSMDQYKDLYKRSMEDPDAFWSELSQQLYWKVKAPPKNLCRFNFDIGQGAISVKWFEGAKTNIAYNCLDRNVERGLGNKTAFLWEGNEVNDTKRITYKELLEEVCKFANVLKEKGMKKGDRVAIYMPMILELVVAMLACVRIGLVHSIVVSHTYVSYGPLLNAATSIMFEGIPFYPDASRFWNIIDKYKVSIFYTAPTAIRALMRFSDDYVKKTSRESLRLLGSVGEPINPEAWLWYHRVVGNSQCPIVDTFWQTETGGIVITPIPGCTPLKPGSATFPFFGVSAKLLSEEGKEIQGEGEGYLVFDRPWPGMMRNVFGSQERYETTYFKKFPGYYCTGDGAKRDSDGYLWITGRVDDMLNVSGHLLSTAAVESALITHPDVAETAVVSTPHPVKGECLYCFITLKEGREFNENMGKQLKEKVRYWIGPFATPEYLHITPNLPKTRSGKIMRRVLRKIAVNDHDLGDLTSLADDTLIEKLFQTRPVTD
;
A
#
# COMPACT_ATOMS: atom_id res chain seq x y z
N MET A 1 -7.23 -6.76 -26.31
CA MET A 1 -7.28 -6.75 -24.83
C MET A 1 -6.91 -8.10 -24.18
N ALA A 2 -6.96 -9.25 -24.87
CA ALA A 2 -6.65 -10.57 -24.30
C ALA A 2 -5.16 -10.93 -24.05
N LYS A 3 -4.18 -10.07 -24.38
CA LYS A 3 -2.75 -10.42 -24.34
C LYS A 3 -2.05 -10.30 -22.97
N ASN A 4 -2.71 -9.75 -21.94
CA ASN A 4 -2.10 -9.41 -20.64
C ASN A 4 -2.94 -9.88 -19.43
N VAL A 5 -3.61 -11.04 -19.51
CA VAL A 5 -4.30 -11.65 -18.36
C VAL A 5 -3.52 -12.87 -17.92
N PHE A 6 -3.16 -12.94 -16.64
CA PHE A 6 -2.33 -14.01 -16.07
C PHE A 6 -3.21 -14.88 -15.17
N PRO A 7 -3.56 -16.11 -15.57
CA PRO A 7 -4.40 -16.98 -14.74
C PRO A 7 -3.68 -17.36 -13.45
N PRO A 8 -4.41 -17.72 -12.38
CA PRO A 8 -3.81 -18.24 -11.16
C PRO A 8 -3.00 -19.52 -11.47
N SER A 9 -1.87 -19.71 -10.79
CA SER A 9 -1.07 -20.90 -11.01
C SER A 9 -1.76 -22.13 -10.43
N GLY A 10 -1.75 -23.26 -11.17
CA GLY A 10 -2.46 -24.47 -10.74
C GLY A 10 -1.96 -25.02 -9.39
N GLU A 11 -0.69 -24.79 -9.04
CA GLU A 11 -0.19 -25.15 -7.71
C GLU A 11 -0.77 -24.26 -6.61
N VAL A 12 -0.79 -22.94 -6.81
CA VAL A 12 -1.34 -22.00 -5.82
C VAL A 12 -2.83 -22.24 -5.64
N SER A 13 -3.59 -22.41 -6.72
CA SER A 13 -5.03 -22.72 -6.67
C SER A 13 -5.35 -23.97 -5.84
N ARG A 14 -4.57 -25.05 -5.98
CA ARG A 14 -4.81 -26.30 -5.23
C ARG A 14 -4.63 -26.18 -3.73
N LYS A 15 -3.76 -25.26 -3.27
CA LYS A 15 -3.44 -25.06 -1.85
C LYS A 15 -4.14 -23.85 -1.24
N ALA A 16 -4.90 -23.09 -2.04
CA ALA A 16 -5.53 -21.86 -1.61
C ALA A 16 -6.81 -22.12 -0.82
N TRP A 17 -7.06 -21.28 0.19
CA TRP A 17 -8.31 -21.27 0.96
C TRP A 17 -9.53 -20.91 0.10
N VAL A 18 -9.30 -20.11 -0.95
CA VAL A 18 -10.28 -19.74 -1.97
C VAL A 18 -9.65 -20.04 -3.32
N SER A 19 -10.20 -21.03 -4.01
CA SER A 19 -9.58 -21.65 -5.20
C SER A 19 -10.35 -21.42 -6.49
N SER A 20 -11.54 -20.81 -6.43
CA SER A 20 -12.33 -20.44 -7.61
C SER A 20 -12.99 -19.07 -7.47
N MET A 21 -13.26 -18.42 -8.61
CA MET A 21 -13.96 -17.13 -8.63
C MET A 21 -15.39 -17.24 -8.11
N ASP A 22 -16.04 -18.39 -8.25
CA ASP A 22 -17.39 -18.61 -7.71
C ASP A 22 -17.35 -18.67 -6.18
N GLN A 23 -16.38 -19.38 -5.60
CA GLN A 23 -16.17 -19.38 -4.15
C GLN A 23 -15.85 -17.97 -3.62
N TYR A 24 -15.03 -17.20 -4.32
CA TYR A 24 -14.78 -15.80 -3.97
C TYR A 24 -16.08 -14.97 -4.00
N LYS A 25 -16.87 -15.08 -5.07
CA LYS A 25 -18.14 -14.35 -5.23
C LYS A 25 -19.14 -14.72 -4.13
N ASP A 26 -19.23 -16.00 -3.77
CA ASP A 26 -20.12 -16.47 -2.71
C ASP A 26 -19.71 -15.94 -1.34
N LEU A 27 -18.42 -16.00 -1.00
CA LEU A 27 -17.89 -15.43 0.25
C LEU A 27 -18.06 -13.91 0.30
N TYR A 28 -17.78 -13.22 -0.81
CA TYR A 28 -17.98 -11.79 -0.93
C TYR A 28 -19.44 -11.41 -0.75
N LYS A 29 -20.35 -12.06 -1.48
CA LYS A 29 -21.81 -11.88 -1.36
C LYS A 29 -22.27 -12.08 0.08
N ARG A 30 -21.87 -13.18 0.71
CA ARG A 30 -22.20 -13.48 2.11
C ARG A 30 -21.69 -12.39 3.07
N SER A 31 -20.47 -11.89 2.86
CA SER A 31 -19.91 -10.82 3.68
C SER A 31 -20.65 -9.48 3.56
N MET A 32 -21.42 -9.30 2.47
CA MET A 32 -22.16 -8.09 2.15
C MET A 32 -23.64 -8.17 2.54
N GLU A 33 -24.27 -9.34 2.38
CA GLU A 33 -25.69 -9.57 2.65
C GLU A 33 -25.96 -9.93 4.12
N ASP A 34 -25.07 -10.71 4.76
CA ASP A 34 -25.17 -11.07 6.18
C ASP A 34 -23.82 -10.86 6.89
N PRO A 35 -23.40 -9.60 7.09
CA PRO A 35 -22.11 -9.28 7.70
C PRO A 35 -22.03 -9.78 9.15
N ASP A 36 -23.14 -9.80 9.89
CA ASP A 36 -23.16 -10.27 11.27
C ASP A 36 -22.79 -11.76 11.35
N ALA A 37 -23.45 -12.62 10.57
CA ALA A 37 -23.13 -14.04 10.56
C ALA A 37 -21.73 -14.31 10.02
N PHE A 38 -21.33 -13.62 8.94
CA PHE A 38 -20.01 -13.78 8.33
C PHE A 38 -18.88 -13.44 9.30
N TRP A 39 -18.94 -12.25 9.93
CA TRP A 39 -17.90 -11.83 10.86
C TRP A 39 -17.98 -12.53 12.21
N SER A 40 -19.17 -12.95 12.66
CA SER A 40 -19.31 -13.76 13.87
C SER A 40 -18.58 -15.10 13.71
N GLU A 41 -18.76 -15.79 12.58
CA GLU A 41 -18.06 -17.04 12.28
C GLU A 41 -16.54 -16.86 12.27
N LEU A 42 -16.03 -15.89 11.50
CA LEU A 42 -14.59 -15.65 11.40
C LEU A 42 -13.97 -15.25 12.75
N SER A 43 -14.71 -14.52 13.58
CA SER A 43 -14.23 -14.10 14.90
C SER A 43 -13.95 -15.27 15.85
N GLN A 44 -14.56 -16.45 15.62
CA GLN A 44 -14.35 -17.65 16.44
C GLN A 44 -12.95 -18.23 16.31
N GLN A 45 -12.23 -17.87 15.25
CA GLN A 45 -10.82 -18.25 15.07
C GLN A 45 -9.89 -17.51 16.03
N LEU A 46 -10.38 -16.47 16.72
CA LEU A 46 -9.66 -15.69 17.70
C LEU A 46 -10.12 -16.04 19.12
N TYR A 47 -9.22 -15.87 20.08
CA TYR A 47 -9.55 -15.92 21.49
C TYR A 47 -10.29 -14.66 21.90
N TRP A 48 -11.37 -14.84 22.66
CA TRP A 48 -12.16 -13.80 23.29
C TRP A 48 -12.40 -14.18 24.75
N LYS A 49 -12.04 -13.30 25.67
CA LYS A 49 -12.40 -13.42 27.09
C LYS A 49 -13.90 -13.21 27.30
N VAL A 50 -14.47 -12.26 26.56
CA VAL A 50 -15.92 -12.04 26.46
C VAL A 50 -16.24 -11.97 24.98
N LYS A 51 -17.11 -12.85 24.50
CA LYS A 51 -17.52 -12.90 23.09
C LYS A 51 -18.55 -11.80 22.80
N ALA A 52 -18.57 -11.30 21.57
CA ALA A 52 -19.65 -10.43 21.10
C ALA A 52 -20.96 -11.22 20.97
N PRO A 53 -22.13 -10.56 21.06
CA PRO A 53 -23.39 -11.16 20.62
C PRO A 53 -23.32 -11.51 19.12
N PRO A 54 -24.07 -12.52 18.62
CA PRO A 54 -24.00 -12.94 17.22
C PRO A 54 -24.69 -11.98 16.23
N LYS A 55 -25.27 -10.88 16.71
CA LYS A 55 -26.02 -9.89 15.92
C LYS A 55 -25.63 -8.47 16.34
N ASN A 56 -25.89 -7.51 15.45
CA ASN A 56 -25.53 -6.10 15.59
C ASN A 56 -24.03 -5.91 15.87
N LEU A 57 -23.19 -6.66 15.16
CA LEU A 57 -21.74 -6.60 15.35
C LEU A 57 -21.18 -5.24 14.95
N CYS A 58 -21.81 -4.57 13.98
CA CYS A 58 -21.44 -3.25 13.53
C CYS A 58 -22.54 -2.22 13.82
N ARG A 59 -22.14 -1.06 14.33
CA ARG A 59 -22.95 0.16 14.38
C ARG A 59 -22.12 1.32 13.87
N PHE A 60 -22.66 2.11 12.95
CA PHE A 60 -21.92 3.21 12.38
C PHE A 60 -22.81 4.37 11.91
N ASN A 61 -22.18 5.52 11.76
CA ASN A 61 -22.69 6.69 11.04
C ASN A 61 -21.55 7.24 10.17
N PHE A 62 -21.79 7.34 8.86
CA PHE A 62 -20.88 7.96 7.87
C PHE A 62 -21.38 9.31 7.35
N ASP A 63 -22.53 9.77 7.83
CA ASP A 63 -23.13 11.03 7.40
C ASP A 63 -23.02 12.07 8.51
N ILE A 64 -22.17 13.08 8.27
CA ILE A 64 -21.98 14.21 9.19
C ILE A 64 -23.27 15.02 9.39
N GLY A 65 -24.23 14.96 8.46
CA GLY A 65 -25.54 15.57 8.58
C GLY A 65 -26.50 14.81 9.50
N GLN A 66 -26.20 13.53 9.80
CA GLN A 66 -27.00 12.68 10.69
C GLN A 66 -26.39 12.52 12.09
N GLY A 67 -25.29 13.24 12.37
CA GLY A 67 -24.62 13.27 13.66
C GLY A 67 -23.12 13.03 13.54
N ALA A 68 -22.44 12.90 14.68
CA ALA A 68 -21.01 12.63 14.70
C ALA A 68 -20.68 11.31 14.01
N ILE A 69 -19.56 11.29 13.27
CA ILE A 69 -19.10 10.06 12.62
C ILE A 69 -18.66 9.08 13.70
N SER A 70 -19.20 7.86 13.60
CA SER A 70 -18.87 6.79 14.55
C SER A 70 -18.83 5.44 13.84
N VAL A 71 -17.92 4.57 14.27
CA VAL A 71 -17.82 3.19 13.79
C VAL A 71 -17.50 2.32 14.99
N LYS A 72 -18.33 1.33 15.25
CA LYS A 72 -18.15 0.38 16.34
C LYS A 72 -18.30 -1.03 15.82
N TRP A 73 -17.36 -1.89 16.19
CA TRP A 73 -17.36 -3.32 15.87
C TRP A 73 -17.18 -4.12 17.15
N PHE A 74 -17.94 -5.22 17.29
CA PHE A 74 -17.86 -6.14 18.42
C PHE A 74 -17.99 -5.45 19.80
N GLU A 75 -18.88 -4.46 19.91
CA GLU A 75 -19.07 -3.70 21.15
C GLU A 75 -19.43 -4.62 22.33
N GLY A 76 -18.78 -4.42 23.47
CA GLY A 76 -18.93 -5.26 24.67
C GLY A 76 -18.02 -6.50 24.72
N ALA A 77 -17.47 -6.93 23.60
CA ALA A 77 -16.51 -8.03 23.57
C ALA A 77 -15.17 -7.63 24.20
N LYS A 78 -14.44 -8.61 24.76
CA LYS A 78 -13.14 -8.40 25.40
C LYS A 78 -12.15 -9.42 24.90
N THR A 79 -11.00 -8.94 24.42
CA THR A 79 -9.88 -9.78 23.98
C THR A 79 -8.55 -9.10 24.33
N ASN A 80 -7.44 -9.78 24.08
CA ASN A 80 -6.09 -9.25 24.12
C ASN A 80 -5.35 -9.68 22.86
N ILE A 81 -4.83 -8.71 22.11
CA ILE A 81 -4.16 -9.00 20.84
C ILE A 81 -2.81 -9.71 21.05
N ALA A 82 -2.06 -9.38 22.11
CA ALA A 82 -0.82 -10.08 22.44
C ALA A 82 -1.09 -11.56 22.77
N TYR A 83 -2.17 -11.84 23.49
CA TYR A 83 -2.59 -13.22 23.78
C TYR A 83 -2.88 -14.00 22.48
N ASN A 84 -3.62 -13.40 21.55
CA ASN A 84 -3.91 -14.04 20.26
C ASN A 84 -2.65 -14.24 19.40
N CYS A 85 -1.68 -13.33 19.48
CA CYS A 85 -0.42 -13.40 18.73
C CYS A 85 0.59 -14.38 19.35
N LEU A 86 0.60 -14.56 20.67
CA LEU A 86 1.66 -15.29 21.38
C LEU A 86 1.10 -16.43 22.23
N ASP A 87 0.49 -16.12 23.38
CA ASP A 87 0.08 -17.09 24.40
C ASP A 87 -0.74 -18.23 23.79
N ARG A 88 -1.79 -17.90 23.01
CA ARG A 88 -2.65 -18.86 22.32
C ARG A 88 -1.87 -19.81 21.42
N ASN A 89 -0.85 -19.32 20.73
CA ASN A 89 -0.04 -20.15 19.84
C ASN A 89 0.89 -21.07 20.63
N VAL A 90 1.49 -20.57 21.73
CA VAL A 90 2.30 -21.38 22.64
C VAL A 90 1.48 -22.48 23.30
N GLU A 91 0.28 -22.16 23.81
CA GLU A 91 -0.66 -23.11 24.42
C GLU A 91 -1.12 -24.20 23.45
N ARG A 92 -1.21 -23.88 22.15
CA ARG A 92 -1.51 -24.85 21.08
C ARG A 92 -0.31 -25.73 20.68
N GLY A 93 0.79 -25.66 21.40
CA GLY A 93 2.00 -26.45 21.15
C GLY A 93 2.95 -25.88 20.11
N LEU A 94 2.77 -24.62 19.68
CA LEU A 94 3.63 -23.98 18.67
C LEU A 94 4.77 -23.15 19.29
N GLY A 95 5.04 -23.30 20.59
CA GLY A 95 6.06 -22.50 21.30
C GLY A 95 7.47 -22.58 20.71
N ASN A 96 7.90 -23.76 20.24
CA ASN A 96 9.22 -23.97 19.65
C ASN A 96 9.31 -23.52 18.17
N LYS A 97 8.17 -23.16 17.55
CA LYS A 97 8.15 -22.64 16.19
C LYS A 97 8.82 -21.28 16.16
N THR A 98 9.59 -20.99 15.12
CA THR A 98 10.15 -19.66 14.87
C THR A 98 9.04 -18.65 14.66
N ALA A 99 9.04 -17.55 15.42
CA ALA A 99 8.16 -16.41 15.18
C ALA A 99 8.81 -15.43 14.21
N PHE A 100 10.06 -15.03 14.48
CA PHE A 100 10.84 -14.16 13.62
C PHE A 100 12.22 -14.73 13.30
N LEU A 101 12.60 -14.52 12.04
CA LEU A 101 13.98 -14.53 11.59
C LEU A 101 14.36 -13.08 11.36
N TRP A 102 15.44 -12.62 11.97
CA TRP A 102 15.95 -11.27 11.80
C TRP A 102 17.25 -11.31 11.00
N GLU A 103 17.32 -10.47 9.98
CA GLU A 103 18.47 -10.26 9.12
C GLU A 103 18.92 -8.80 9.27
N GLY A 104 20.10 -8.61 9.86
CA GLY A 104 20.72 -7.31 10.04
C GLY A 104 21.23 -6.71 8.73
N ASN A 105 21.72 -5.47 8.79
CA ASN A 105 22.30 -4.82 7.62
C ASN A 105 23.58 -5.54 7.14
N GLU A 106 24.45 -5.93 8.08
CA GLU A 106 25.65 -6.72 7.76
C GLU A 106 25.30 -8.14 7.37
N VAL A 107 25.99 -8.67 6.35
CA VAL A 107 25.74 -10.04 5.90
C VAL A 107 26.16 -11.00 7.01
N ASN A 108 25.28 -11.94 7.34
CA ASN A 108 25.42 -12.94 8.43
C ASN A 108 25.13 -12.43 9.84
N ASP A 109 24.87 -11.15 10.05
CA ASP A 109 24.29 -10.69 11.31
C ASP A 109 22.82 -11.12 11.36
N THR A 110 22.55 -12.16 12.14
CA THR A 110 21.25 -12.83 12.14
C THR A 110 20.83 -13.22 13.54
N LYS A 111 19.53 -13.17 13.77
CA LYS A 111 18.91 -13.63 15.00
C LYS A 111 17.66 -14.41 14.66
N ARG A 112 17.26 -15.26 15.61
CA ARG A 112 16.04 -16.04 15.54
C ARG A 112 15.37 -15.96 16.90
N ILE A 113 14.05 -15.84 16.90
CA ILE A 113 13.25 -15.92 18.12
C ILE A 113 12.03 -16.81 17.89
N THR A 114 11.82 -17.76 18.78
CA THR A 114 10.65 -18.64 18.80
C THR A 114 9.43 -17.94 19.42
N TYR A 115 8.24 -18.50 19.24
CA TYR A 115 7.03 -17.99 19.89
C TYR A 115 7.15 -17.99 21.42
N LYS A 116 7.80 -19.02 22.00
CA LYS A 116 8.02 -19.11 23.45
C LYS A 116 8.99 -18.04 23.93
N GLU A 117 10.15 -17.89 23.29
CA GLU A 117 11.14 -16.87 23.66
C GLU A 117 10.56 -15.46 23.48
N LEU A 118 9.81 -15.21 22.40
CA LEU A 118 9.15 -13.92 22.17
C LEU A 118 8.11 -13.63 23.25
N LEU A 119 7.32 -14.63 23.67
CA LEU A 119 6.38 -14.48 24.77
C LEU A 119 7.09 -14.15 26.09
N GLU A 120 8.22 -14.78 26.37
CA GLU A 120 9.03 -14.51 27.57
C GLU A 120 9.54 -13.05 27.57
N GLU A 121 10.14 -12.60 26.47
CA GLU A 121 10.63 -11.22 26.34
C GLU A 121 9.50 -10.18 26.43
N VAL A 122 8.36 -10.44 25.78
CA VAL A 122 7.17 -9.58 25.86
C VAL A 122 6.62 -9.51 27.29
N CYS A 123 6.58 -10.63 28.01
CA CYS A 123 6.15 -10.65 29.41
C CYS A 123 7.12 -9.88 30.31
N LYS A 124 8.43 -10.05 30.15
CA LYS A 124 9.45 -9.32 30.89
C LYS A 124 9.30 -7.81 30.68
N PHE A 125 9.26 -7.36 29.42
CA PHE A 125 9.17 -5.93 29.13
C PHE A 125 7.82 -5.33 29.54
N ALA A 126 6.72 -6.08 29.43
CA ALA A 126 5.42 -5.66 29.95
C ALA A 126 5.45 -5.43 31.48
N ASN A 127 6.20 -6.24 32.23
CA ASN A 127 6.36 -6.05 33.67
C ASN A 127 7.22 -4.82 33.98
N VAL A 128 8.28 -4.55 33.21
CA VAL A 128 9.06 -3.31 33.32
C VAL A 128 8.18 -2.08 33.11
N LEU A 129 7.32 -2.09 32.07
CA LEU A 129 6.41 -0.97 31.82
C LEU A 129 5.43 -0.74 32.98
N LYS A 130 4.90 -1.82 33.57
CA LYS A 130 4.05 -1.73 34.77
C LYS A 130 4.80 -1.19 35.98
N GLU A 131 6.04 -1.62 36.20
CA GLU A 131 6.89 -1.14 37.31
C GLU A 131 7.22 0.35 37.15
N LYS A 132 7.38 0.83 35.90
CA LYS A 132 7.49 2.26 35.56
C LYS A 132 6.16 3.03 35.69
N GLY A 133 5.10 2.40 36.17
CA GLY A 133 3.82 3.04 36.48
C GLY A 133 2.88 3.21 35.29
N MET A 134 3.17 2.60 34.14
CA MET A 134 2.31 2.69 32.95
C MET A 134 0.99 1.95 33.16
N LYS A 135 -0.11 2.59 32.76
CA LYS A 135 -1.48 2.11 32.92
C LYS A 135 -2.19 1.99 31.58
N LYS A 136 -3.22 1.15 31.55
CA LYS A 136 -4.09 1.00 30.38
C LYS A 136 -4.57 2.37 29.89
N GLY A 137 -4.39 2.65 28.60
CA GLY A 137 -4.74 3.92 27.97
C GLY A 137 -3.57 4.91 27.85
N ASP A 138 -2.48 4.69 28.58
CA ASP A 138 -1.27 5.50 28.41
C ASP A 138 -0.66 5.25 27.03
N ARG A 139 0.01 6.29 26.50
CA ARG A 139 0.59 6.29 25.16
C ARG A 139 2.10 6.14 25.25
N VAL A 140 2.66 5.28 24.40
CA VAL A 140 4.11 5.02 24.35
C VAL A 140 4.61 5.29 22.93
N ALA A 141 5.47 6.30 22.78
CA ALA A 141 6.19 6.51 21.54
C ALA A 141 7.33 5.48 21.43
N ILE A 142 7.42 4.79 20.30
CA ILE A 142 8.51 3.84 20.03
C ILE A 142 9.23 4.30 18.77
N TYR A 143 10.52 4.59 18.93
CA TYR A 143 11.40 4.99 17.85
C TYR A 143 12.60 4.05 17.81
N MET A 144 12.46 2.97 17.06
CA MET A 144 13.46 1.91 16.94
C MET A 144 13.61 1.48 15.48
N PRO A 145 14.79 0.97 15.09
CA PRO A 145 14.98 0.34 13.78
C PRO A 145 14.22 -0.99 13.67
N MET A 146 14.31 -1.65 12.52
CA MET A 146 13.66 -2.94 12.24
C MET A 146 14.40 -4.12 12.91
N ILE A 147 14.40 -4.11 14.25
CA ILE A 147 15.01 -5.13 15.12
C ILE A 147 13.95 -5.89 15.94
N LEU A 148 14.30 -7.04 16.52
CA LEU A 148 13.34 -7.88 17.26
C LEU A 148 12.71 -7.16 18.46
N GLU A 149 13.48 -6.30 19.11
CA GLU A 149 13.08 -5.51 20.28
C GLU A 149 11.94 -4.53 19.96
N LEU A 150 11.82 -4.08 18.70
CA LEU A 150 10.67 -3.28 18.23
C LEU A 150 9.36 -4.06 18.44
N VAL A 151 9.33 -5.33 18.02
CA VAL A 151 8.14 -6.17 18.16
C VAL A 151 7.88 -6.52 19.63
N VAL A 152 8.92 -6.74 20.41
CA VAL A 152 8.80 -6.96 21.87
C VAL A 152 8.12 -5.75 22.53
N ALA A 153 8.58 -4.53 22.24
CA ALA A 153 8.02 -3.32 22.80
C ALA A 153 6.56 -3.09 22.37
N MET A 154 6.25 -3.28 21.09
CA MET A 154 4.88 -3.18 20.56
C MET A 154 3.92 -4.16 21.25
N LEU A 155 4.31 -5.43 21.35
CA LEU A 155 3.47 -6.48 21.93
C LEU A 155 3.33 -6.33 23.44
N ALA A 156 4.38 -5.87 24.14
CA ALA A 156 4.31 -5.55 25.57
C ALA A 156 3.34 -4.42 25.87
N CYS A 157 3.34 -3.36 25.04
CA CYS A 157 2.39 -2.25 25.15
C CYS A 157 0.94 -2.75 25.07
N VAL A 158 0.59 -3.45 23.99
CA VAL A 158 -0.79 -3.94 23.82
C VAL A 158 -1.17 -5.06 24.79
N ARG A 159 -0.20 -5.81 25.33
CA ARG A 159 -0.45 -6.83 26.37
C ARG A 159 -1.08 -6.22 27.62
N ILE A 160 -0.63 -5.04 28.02
CA ILE A 160 -1.11 -4.36 29.24
C ILE A 160 -2.09 -3.22 28.94
N GLY A 161 -2.49 -3.07 27.67
CA GLY A 161 -3.49 -2.11 27.24
C GLY A 161 -2.96 -0.68 27.03
N LEU A 162 -1.66 -0.51 26.82
CA LEU A 162 -1.10 0.76 26.35
C LEU A 162 -1.37 0.96 24.86
N VAL A 163 -1.34 2.21 24.43
CA VAL A 163 -1.43 2.61 23.02
C VAL A 163 -0.04 2.97 22.53
N HIS A 164 0.60 2.09 21.77
CA HIS A 164 1.88 2.42 21.15
C HIS A 164 1.67 3.33 19.93
N SER A 165 2.67 4.17 19.66
CA SER A 165 2.76 5.04 18.49
C SER A 165 4.12 4.82 17.86
N ILE A 166 4.13 4.14 16.71
CA ILE A 166 5.36 3.72 16.03
C ILE A 166 5.33 4.15 14.56
N VAL A 167 6.51 4.23 13.96
CA VAL A 167 6.69 4.48 12.53
C VAL A 167 6.94 3.11 11.87
N VAL A 168 5.97 2.61 11.08
CA VAL A 168 5.95 1.37 10.25
C VAL A 168 5.68 -0.02 10.91
N SER A 169 5.41 -1.03 10.07
CA SER A 169 5.47 -2.50 10.37
C SER A 169 4.41 -3.16 11.28
N HIS A 170 3.18 -2.64 11.30
CA HIS A 170 2.08 -3.19 12.11
C HIS A 170 1.48 -4.49 11.55
N THR A 171 0.69 -4.38 10.48
CA THR A 171 -0.27 -5.43 10.08
C THR A 171 0.39 -6.64 9.45
N TYR A 172 1.30 -6.45 8.48
CA TYR A 172 1.81 -7.55 7.65
C TYR A 172 3.22 -8.03 7.98
N VAL A 173 3.92 -7.34 8.89
CA VAL A 173 5.18 -7.83 9.48
C VAL A 173 4.91 -8.53 10.80
N SER A 174 4.04 -7.95 11.64
CA SER A 174 3.84 -8.38 13.03
C SER A 174 2.48 -9.04 13.25
N TYR A 175 1.38 -8.27 13.35
CA TYR A 175 0.10 -8.79 13.84
C TYR A 175 -0.48 -9.92 12.99
N GLY A 176 -0.60 -9.72 11.68
CA GLY A 176 -1.17 -10.71 10.75
C GLY A 176 -0.41 -12.04 10.77
N PRO A 177 0.92 -12.05 10.55
CA PRO A 177 1.72 -13.27 10.66
C PRO A 177 1.61 -13.96 12.02
N LEU A 178 1.73 -13.22 13.14
CA LEU A 178 1.67 -13.80 14.49
C LEU A 178 0.29 -14.38 14.81
N LEU A 179 -0.80 -13.72 14.40
CA LEU A 179 -2.16 -14.25 14.55
C LEU A 179 -2.35 -15.60 13.84
N ASN A 180 -1.61 -15.85 12.76
CA ASN A 180 -1.64 -17.09 11.98
C ASN A 180 -0.52 -18.07 12.37
N ALA A 181 0.20 -17.78 13.45
CA ALA A 181 1.38 -18.54 13.88
C ALA A 181 2.43 -18.71 12.76
N ALA A 182 2.54 -17.76 11.83
CA ALA A 182 3.49 -17.78 10.73
C ALA A 182 4.90 -17.38 11.20
N THR A 183 5.91 -17.70 10.38
CA THR A 183 7.27 -17.16 10.56
C THR A 183 7.41 -15.91 9.71
N SER A 184 7.78 -14.79 10.30
CA SER A 184 8.02 -13.52 9.60
C SER A 184 9.52 -13.22 9.53
N ILE A 185 9.96 -12.50 8.49
CA ILE A 185 11.34 -12.04 8.37
C ILE A 185 11.37 -10.55 8.65
N MET A 186 12.17 -10.15 9.63
CA MET A 186 12.51 -8.76 9.87
C MET A 186 13.84 -8.45 9.20
N PHE A 187 13.82 -7.54 8.24
CA PHE A 187 15.01 -7.10 7.54
C PHE A 187 15.32 -5.65 7.93
N GLU A 188 16.52 -5.44 8.47
CA GLU A 188 16.96 -4.12 8.93
C GLU A 188 17.57 -3.27 7.80
N GLY A 189 18.24 -3.93 6.85
CA GLY A 189 19.02 -3.27 5.82
C GLY A 189 18.22 -2.74 4.62
N ILE A 190 18.95 -2.55 3.53
CA ILE A 190 18.43 -2.06 2.24
C ILE A 190 18.57 -3.12 1.14
N PRO A 191 17.73 -3.09 0.09
CA PRO A 191 17.68 -4.15 -0.92
C PRO A 191 18.94 -4.38 -1.76
N PHE A 192 19.90 -3.45 -1.73
CA PHE A 192 21.05 -3.44 -2.63
C PHE A 192 22.41 -3.42 -1.90
N TYR A 193 22.44 -3.66 -0.58
CA TYR A 193 23.68 -3.81 0.17
C TYR A 193 23.86 -5.27 0.65
N PRO A 194 25.01 -5.94 0.38
CA PRO A 194 26.21 -5.39 -0.28
C PRO A 194 26.06 -5.30 -1.81
N ASP A 195 25.08 -5.96 -2.40
CA ASP A 195 24.75 -5.85 -3.82
C ASP A 195 23.23 -6.01 -4.07
N ALA A 196 22.81 -5.82 -5.32
CA ALA A 196 21.41 -5.93 -5.76
C ALA A 196 20.84 -7.37 -5.69
N SER A 197 21.59 -8.35 -5.18
CA SER A 197 21.09 -9.69 -4.88
C SER A 197 20.57 -9.86 -3.46
N ARG A 198 20.65 -8.83 -2.59
CA ARG A 198 20.43 -9.00 -1.15
C ARG A 198 19.08 -9.66 -0.82
N PHE A 199 17.98 -9.18 -1.40
CA PHE A 199 16.67 -9.80 -1.19
C PHE A 199 16.62 -11.26 -1.65
N TRP A 200 17.21 -11.57 -2.78
CA TRP A 200 17.14 -12.91 -3.38
C TRP A 200 18.01 -13.90 -2.59
N ASN A 201 19.15 -13.46 -2.08
CA ASN A 201 19.97 -14.24 -1.16
C ASN A 201 19.22 -14.55 0.15
N ILE A 202 18.48 -13.57 0.71
CA ILE A 202 17.63 -13.77 1.89
C ILE A 202 16.52 -14.79 1.59
N ILE A 203 15.90 -14.70 0.41
CA ILE A 203 14.89 -15.66 -0.05
C ILE A 203 15.44 -17.08 -0.08
N ASP A 204 16.62 -17.27 -0.69
CA ASP A 204 17.26 -18.59 -0.80
C ASP A 204 17.74 -19.14 0.54
N LYS A 205 18.28 -18.27 1.40
CA LYS A 205 18.78 -18.59 2.75
C LYS A 205 17.67 -19.09 3.66
N TYR A 206 16.54 -18.38 3.70
CA TYR A 206 15.43 -18.70 4.61
C TYR A 206 14.30 -19.49 3.97
N LYS A 207 14.44 -19.86 2.68
CA LYS A 207 13.39 -20.54 1.90
C LYS A 207 12.06 -19.80 1.97
N VAL A 208 12.12 -18.50 1.71
CA VAL A 208 10.96 -17.60 1.78
C VAL A 208 9.91 -18.07 0.79
N SER A 209 8.67 -18.21 1.26
CA SER A 209 7.56 -18.68 0.42
C SER A 209 6.61 -17.59 -0.07
N ILE A 210 6.63 -16.43 0.59
CA ILE A 210 5.86 -15.25 0.23
C ILE A 210 6.78 -14.04 0.36
N PHE A 211 6.95 -13.28 -0.72
CA PHE A 211 7.75 -12.06 -0.72
C PHE A 211 6.86 -10.84 -1.00
N TYR A 212 6.88 -9.87 -0.10
CA TYR A 212 5.97 -8.72 -0.11
C TYR A 212 6.78 -7.43 0.03
N THR A 213 6.74 -6.58 -0.99
CA THR A 213 7.57 -5.38 -1.06
C THR A 213 6.87 -4.24 -1.80
N ALA A 214 7.45 -3.05 -1.75
CA ALA A 214 6.93 -1.88 -2.43
C ALA A 214 7.38 -1.82 -3.90
N PRO A 215 6.56 -1.27 -4.82
CA PRO A 215 6.96 -0.98 -6.20
C PRO A 215 8.24 -0.14 -6.29
N THR A 216 8.48 0.77 -5.35
CA THR A 216 9.73 1.56 -5.29
C THR A 216 10.96 0.67 -5.17
N ALA A 217 10.94 -0.35 -4.32
CA ALA A 217 12.04 -1.29 -4.20
C ALA A 217 12.19 -2.15 -5.46
N ILE A 218 11.07 -2.57 -6.05
CA ILE A 218 11.05 -3.31 -7.33
C ILE A 218 11.72 -2.47 -8.42
N ARG A 219 11.29 -1.22 -8.63
CA ARG A 219 11.86 -0.31 -9.64
C ARG A 219 13.32 0.06 -9.35
N ALA A 220 13.74 0.13 -8.09
CA ALA A 220 15.14 0.34 -7.74
C ALA A 220 16.00 -0.87 -8.16
N LEU A 221 15.53 -2.09 -7.91
CA LEU A 221 16.23 -3.32 -8.27
C LEU A 221 16.24 -3.57 -9.80
N MET A 222 15.17 -3.19 -10.50
CA MET A 222 15.06 -3.27 -11.97
C MET A 222 16.13 -2.48 -12.73
N ARG A 223 16.78 -1.50 -12.09
CA ARG A 223 17.85 -0.70 -12.73
C ARG A 223 19.15 -1.47 -12.86
N PHE A 224 19.33 -2.51 -12.04
CA PHE A 224 20.52 -3.36 -12.08
C PHE A 224 20.33 -4.50 -13.09
N SER A 225 21.42 -5.16 -13.46
CA SER A 225 21.34 -6.35 -14.32
C SER A 225 20.45 -7.42 -13.68
N ASP A 226 19.60 -8.06 -14.49
CA ASP A 226 18.83 -9.23 -14.09
C ASP A 226 19.72 -10.36 -13.53
N ASP A 227 21.01 -10.39 -13.84
CA ASP A 227 21.96 -11.41 -13.35
C ASP A 227 22.02 -11.46 -11.82
N TYR A 228 21.84 -10.32 -11.14
CA TYR A 228 21.75 -10.29 -9.67
C TYR A 228 20.57 -11.12 -9.15
N VAL A 229 19.48 -11.18 -9.91
CA VAL A 229 18.31 -12.01 -9.60
C VAL A 229 18.54 -13.44 -10.10
N LYS A 230 18.92 -13.60 -11.37
CA LYS A 230 19.01 -14.88 -12.08
C LYS A 230 20.09 -15.82 -11.52
N LYS A 231 21.13 -15.29 -10.86
CA LYS A 231 22.14 -16.11 -10.17
C LYS A 231 21.64 -16.80 -8.89
N THR A 232 20.44 -16.45 -8.42
CA THR A 232 19.80 -17.05 -7.23
C THR A 232 18.65 -17.95 -7.65
N SER A 233 18.30 -18.94 -6.80
CA SER A 233 17.30 -19.96 -7.11
C SER A 233 15.87 -19.40 -7.04
N ARG A 234 15.48 -18.83 -5.89
CA ARG A 234 14.15 -18.31 -5.55
C ARG A 234 13.01 -19.33 -5.67
N GLU A 235 13.31 -20.62 -5.82
CA GLU A 235 12.33 -21.70 -6.02
C GLU A 235 11.36 -21.88 -4.85
N SER A 236 11.69 -21.40 -3.65
CA SER A 236 10.79 -21.48 -2.51
C SER A 236 9.58 -20.55 -2.63
N LEU A 237 9.65 -19.52 -3.47
CA LEU A 237 8.59 -18.54 -3.65
C LEU A 237 7.36 -19.18 -4.29
N ARG A 238 6.19 -18.88 -3.72
CA ARG A 238 4.89 -19.27 -4.26
C ARG A 238 3.98 -18.08 -4.53
N LEU A 239 4.28 -16.94 -3.90
CA LEU A 239 3.48 -15.74 -3.97
C LEU A 239 4.37 -14.52 -3.88
N LEU A 240 4.15 -13.57 -4.77
CA LEU A 240 4.71 -12.24 -4.71
C LEU A 240 3.60 -11.26 -4.33
N GLY A 241 3.94 -10.20 -3.61
CA GLY A 241 2.99 -9.13 -3.34
C GLY A 241 3.61 -7.76 -3.56
N SER A 242 2.74 -6.79 -3.86
CA SER A 242 3.07 -5.39 -4.09
C SER A 242 2.17 -4.48 -3.26
N VAL A 243 2.74 -3.41 -2.68
CA VAL A 243 2.02 -2.55 -1.73
C VAL A 243 2.51 -1.11 -1.70
N GLY A 244 1.57 -0.20 -1.40
CA GLY A 244 1.85 1.15 -0.92
C GLY A 244 1.81 2.24 -1.99
N GLU A 245 1.85 1.85 -3.26
CA GLU A 245 1.68 2.74 -4.41
C GLU A 245 1.27 1.93 -5.64
N PRO A 246 0.74 2.58 -6.70
CA PRO A 246 0.49 1.91 -7.97
C PRO A 246 1.76 1.28 -8.55
N ILE A 247 1.67 0.01 -8.95
CA ILE A 247 2.71 -0.67 -9.72
C ILE A 247 2.43 -0.53 -11.21
N ASN A 248 3.34 0.07 -11.96
CA ASN A 248 3.17 0.20 -13.40
C ASN A 248 3.34 -1.17 -14.10
N PRO A 249 2.67 -1.40 -15.25
CA PRO A 249 2.68 -2.71 -15.91
C PRO A 249 4.07 -3.27 -16.23
N GLU A 250 5.04 -2.42 -16.57
CA GLU A 250 6.42 -2.85 -16.85
C GLU A 250 7.10 -3.42 -15.61
N ALA A 251 7.00 -2.73 -14.46
CA ALA A 251 7.54 -3.21 -13.20
C ALA A 251 6.85 -4.48 -12.73
N TRP A 252 5.52 -4.55 -12.91
CA TRP A 252 4.75 -5.76 -12.62
C TRP A 252 5.23 -6.95 -13.47
N LEU A 253 5.43 -6.75 -14.77
CA LEU A 253 5.88 -7.79 -15.69
C LEU A 253 7.31 -8.27 -15.38
N TRP A 254 8.23 -7.35 -15.05
CA TRP A 254 9.57 -7.72 -14.60
C TRP A 254 9.51 -8.52 -13.29
N TYR A 255 8.72 -8.07 -12.32
CA TYR A 255 8.58 -8.77 -11.04
C TYR A 255 8.02 -10.18 -11.21
N HIS A 256 7.02 -10.35 -12.08
CA HIS A 256 6.46 -11.65 -12.40
C HIS A 256 7.47 -12.55 -13.13
N ARG A 257 8.09 -12.04 -14.20
CA ARG A 257 8.91 -12.85 -15.11
C ARG A 257 10.30 -13.15 -14.56
N VAL A 258 10.96 -12.12 -14.03
CA VAL A 258 12.36 -12.21 -13.59
C VAL A 258 12.41 -12.72 -12.16
N VAL A 259 11.72 -12.08 -11.21
CA VAL A 259 11.79 -12.48 -9.79
C VAL A 259 10.99 -13.75 -9.55
N GLY A 260 9.73 -13.79 -9.99
CA GLY A 260 8.82 -14.92 -9.77
C GLY A 260 8.97 -16.08 -10.76
N ASN A 261 9.96 -16.04 -11.66
CA ASN A 261 10.20 -17.03 -12.73
C ASN A 261 8.95 -17.33 -13.58
N SER A 262 8.04 -16.37 -13.73
CA SER A 262 6.72 -16.54 -14.36
C SER A 262 5.81 -17.59 -13.73
N GLN A 263 6.07 -17.99 -12.49
CA GLN A 263 5.31 -19.02 -11.76
C GLN A 263 4.54 -18.44 -10.56
N CYS A 264 5.06 -17.36 -9.96
CA CYS A 264 4.44 -16.73 -8.80
C CYS A 264 3.38 -15.71 -9.21
N PRO A 265 2.10 -15.88 -8.82
CA PRO A 265 1.13 -14.80 -8.92
C PRO A 265 1.58 -13.60 -8.08
N ILE A 266 1.19 -12.40 -8.53
CA ILE A 266 1.43 -11.15 -7.82
C ILE A 266 0.11 -10.66 -7.23
N VAL A 267 0.05 -10.54 -5.90
CA VAL A 267 -1.03 -9.84 -5.21
C VAL A 267 -0.70 -8.36 -5.11
N ASP A 268 -1.28 -7.56 -6.00
CA ASP A 268 -1.27 -6.11 -5.86
C ASP A 268 -2.31 -5.70 -4.81
N THR A 269 -1.87 -5.04 -3.75
CA THR A 269 -2.67 -4.84 -2.55
C THR A 269 -2.89 -3.36 -2.30
N PHE A 270 -4.12 -2.91 -2.52
CA PHE A 270 -4.51 -1.55 -2.16
C PHE A 270 -5.09 -1.50 -0.75
N TRP A 271 -4.52 -0.60 0.04
CA TRP A 271 -4.97 -0.21 1.38
C TRP A 271 -4.25 1.03 1.86
N GLN A 272 -4.71 1.55 2.99
CA GLN A 272 -4.18 2.75 3.63
C GLN A 272 -3.99 2.50 5.12
N THR A 273 -3.27 3.38 5.81
CA THR A 273 -3.15 3.31 7.28
C THR A 273 -4.53 3.27 7.93
N GLU A 274 -5.45 4.08 7.40
CA GLU A 274 -6.83 4.27 7.84
C GLU A 274 -7.72 3.05 7.58
N THR A 275 -7.33 2.17 6.67
CA THR A 275 -8.08 0.93 6.43
C THR A 275 -7.64 -0.22 7.32
N GLY A 276 -6.49 -0.09 8.00
CA GLY A 276 -5.88 -1.06 8.91
C GLY A 276 -5.31 -2.31 8.23
N GLY A 277 -5.84 -2.68 7.07
CA GLY A 277 -5.38 -3.79 6.24
C GLY A 277 -5.91 -3.68 4.81
N ILE A 278 -5.55 -4.68 3.99
CA ILE A 278 -5.88 -4.86 2.58
C ILE A 278 -7.40 -4.77 2.35
N VAL A 279 -7.81 -3.91 1.42
CA VAL A 279 -9.24 -3.69 1.10
C VAL A 279 -9.59 -4.00 -0.35
N ILE A 280 -8.63 -3.95 -1.28
CA ILE A 280 -8.81 -4.37 -2.68
C ILE A 280 -7.56 -5.15 -3.08
N THR A 281 -7.73 -6.40 -3.50
CA THR A 281 -6.60 -7.29 -3.85
C THR A 281 -7.10 -8.52 -4.62
N PRO A 282 -6.27 -9.14 -5.48
CA PRO A 282 -6.59 -10.43 -6.03
C PRO A 282 -6.50 -11.52 -4.96
N ILE A 283 -7.40 -12.50 -5.06
CA ILE A 283 -7.29 -13.74 -4.31
C ILE A 283 -6.38 -14.67 -5.12
N PRO A 284 -5.19 -15.03 -4.62
CA PRO A 284 -4.13 -15.62 -5.44
C PRO A 284 -4.48 -17.01 -6.00
N GLY A 285 -5.44 -17.71 -5.36
CA GLY A 285 -5.90 -19.02 -5.82
C GLY A 285 -6.87 -18.97 -7.00
N CYS A 286 -7.49 -17.83 -7.30
CA CYS A 286 -8.59 -17.81 -8.27
C CYS A 286 -8.66 -16.59 -9.18
N THR A 287 -8.11 -15.43 -8.79
CA THR A 287 -8.26 -14.20 -9.56
C THR A 287 -7.30 -14.17 -10.74
N PRO A 288 -7.78 -14.09 -12.01
CA PRO A 288 -6.91 -13.77 -13.13
C PRO A 288 -6.30 -12.38 -12.96
N LEU A 289 -5.00 -12.22 -13.13
CA LEU A 289 -4.30 -10.97 -12.82
C LEU A 289 -4.16 -10.10 -14.07
N LYS A 290 -4.39 -8.79 -13.91
CA LYS A 290 -4.09 -7.76 -14.91
C LYS A 290 -2.94 -6.89 -14.38
N PRO A 291 -1.80 -6.75 -15.08
CA PRO A 291 -0.65 -6.01 -14.59
C PRO A 291 -0.97 -4.57 -14.18
N GLY A 292 -0.88 -4.26 -12.88
CA GLY A 292 -1.18 -2.93 -12.31
C GLY A 292 -2.61 -2.74 -11.76
N SER A 293 -3.46 -3.77 -11.83
CA SER A 293 -4.79 -3.76 -11.21
C SER A 293 -4.74 -4.38 -9.82
N ALA A 294 -5.39 -3.72 -8.85
CA ALA A 294 -5.69 -4.29 -7.54
C ALA A 294 -6.85 -5.30 -7.58
N THR A 295 -7.55 -5.41 -8.72
CA THR A 295 -8.64 -6.34 -9.01
C THR A 295 -9.93 -6.05 -8.24
N PHE A 296 -10.32 -6.86 -7.26
CA PHE A 296 -11.64 -6.82 -6.65
C PHE A 296 -11.59 -6.50 -5.14
N PRO A 297 -12.67 -5.96 -4.56
CA PRO A 297 -12.74 -5.68 -3.13
C PRO A 297 -12.60 -6.95 -2.28
N PHE A 298 -11.98 -6.80 -1.11
CA PHE A 298 -11.88 -7.84 -0.11
C PHE A 298 -13.21 -8.02 0.65
N PHE A 299 -13.34 -9.09 1.42
CA PHE A 299 -14.59 -9.41 2.13
C PHE A 299 -15.02 -8.29 3.09
N GLY A 300 -16.29 -7.91 3.02
CA GLY A 300 -16.91 -6.82 3.78
C GLY A 300 -16.58 -5.41 3.30
N VAL A 301 -15.84 -5.26 2.18
CA VAL A 301 -15.52 -3.94 1.59
C VAL A 301 -16.45 -3.66 0.41
N SER A 302 -17.17 -2.54 0.47
CA SER A 302 -18.05 -2.06 -0.62
C SER A 302 -17.37 -0.92 -1.38
N ALA A 303 -16.61 -1.24 -2.43
CA ALA A 303 -15.92 -0.24 -3.26
C ALA A 303 -16.86 0.40 -4.28
N LYS A 304 -16.97 1.73 -4.25
CA LYS A 304 -17.77 2.55 -5.16
C LYS A 304 -16.90 3.59 -5.86
N LEU A 305 -17.33 4.02 -7.04
CA LEU A 305 -16.74 5.14 -7.77
C LEU A 305 -17.77 6.27 -7.81
N LEU A 306 -17.39 7.46 -7.34
CA LEU A 306 -18.23 8.66 -7.43
C LEU A 306 -17.65 9.67 -8.43
N SER A 307 -18.50 10.41 -9.12
CA SER A 307 -18.11 11.61 -9.86
C SER A 307 -17.78 12.76 -8.89
N GLU A 308 -17.29 13.89 -9.40
CA GLU A 308 -17.05 15.09 -8.60
C GLU A 308 -18.32 15.58 -7.88
N GLU A 309 -19.47 15.42 -8.54
CA GLU A 309 -20.79 15.80 -7.99
C GLU A 309 -21.34 14.77 -6.98
N GLY A 310 -20.58 13.73 -6.65
CA GLY A 310 -20.99 12.69 -5.69
C GLY A 310 -21.99 11.68 -6.25
N LYS A 311 -22.17 11.60 -7.58
CA LYS A 311 -23.02 10.59 -8.21
C LYS A 311 -22.27 9.29 -8.41
N GLU A 312 -22.88 8.17 -8.05
CA GLU A 312 -22.28 6.85 -8.26
C GLU A 312 -22.18 6.51 -9.74
N ILE A 313 -20.96 6.16 -10.17
CA ILE A 313 -20.67 5.69 -11.51
C ILE A 313 -20.94 4.18 -11.56
N GLN A 314 -21.94 3.79 -12.35
CA GLN A 314 -22.31 2.39 -12.57
C GLN A 314 -21.57 1.82 -13.78
N GLY A 315 -21.19 0.53 -13.74
CA GLY A 315 -20.46 -0.12 -14.84
C GLY A 315 -19.02 0.39 -15.00
N GLU A 316 -18.53 0.41 -16.24
CA GLU A 316 -17.19 0.93 -16.56
C GLU A 316 -17.11 2.44 -16.32
N GLY A 317 -16.01 2.90 -15.72
CA GLY A 317 -15.79 4.33 -15.49
C GLY A 317 -14.65 4.62 -14.52
N GLU A 318 -14.40 5.90 -14.28
CA GLU A 318 -13.32 6.40 -13.42
C GLU A 318 -13.83 7.53 -12.53
N GLY A 319 -13.41 7.54 -11.27
CA GLY A 319 -13.83 8.55 -10.30
C GLY A 319 -13.18 8.36 -8.94
N TYR A 320 -13.75 9.03 -7.93
CA TYR A 320 -13.32 8.93 -6.53
C TYR A 320 -13.59 7.54 -5.99
N LEU A 321 -12.57 6.89 -5.45
CA LEU A 321 -12.74 5.62 -4.75
C LEU A 321 -13.26 5.89 -3.34
N VAL A 322 -14.45 5.36 -3.05
CA VAL A 322 -15.09 5.50 -1.75
C VAL A 322 -15.64 4.17 -1.25
N PHE A 323 -15.93 4.11 0.06
CA PHE A 323 -16.57 2.96 0.69
C PHE A 323 -17.88 3.37 1.36
N ASP A 324 -18.98 2.69 1.04
CA ASP A 324 -20.34 3.03 1.53
C ASP A 324 -20.68 2.45 2.92
N ARG A 325 -19.79 1.61 3.46
CA ARG A 325 -19.96 0.95 4.76
C ARG A 325 -18.62 0.63 5.39
N PRO A 326 -18.56 0.49 6.72
CA PRO A 326 -17.33 0.14 7.41
C PRO A 326 -17.00 -1.35 7.27
N TRP A 327 -15.73 -1.66 7.51
CA TRP A 327 -15.19 -3.02 7.70
C TRP A 327 -14.50 -3.11 9.06
N PRO A 328 -14.26 -4.31 9.61
CA PRO A 328 -13.72 -4.46 10.96
C PRO A 328 -12.38 -3.75 11.20
N GLY A 329 -11.50 -3.73 10.19
CA GLY A 329 -10.14 -3.17 10.28
C GLY A 329 -10.05 -1.64 10.17
N MET A 330 -11.15 -0.96 9.83
CA MET A 330 -11.16 0.49 9.62
C MET A 330 -10.61 1.25 10.85
N MET A 331 -9.99 2.41 10.67
CA MET A 331 -9.68 3.30 11.78
C MET A 331 -10.96 3.75 12.50
N ARG A 332 -10.80 4.27 13.72
CA ARG A 332 -11.94 4.72 14.54
C ARG A 332 -12.01 6.23 14.70
N ASN A 333 -10.86 6.90 14.67
CA ASN A 333 -10.75 8.34 14.82
C ASN A 333 -9.32 8.81 14.51
N VAL A 334 -9.13 10.13 14.41
CA VAL A 334 -7.84 10.81 14.53
C VAL A 334 -7.63 11.25 15.98
N PHE A 335 -6.51 10.86 16.57
CA PHE A 335 -6.23 11.16 17.98
C PHE A 335 -6.27 12.67 18.25
N GLY A 336 -7.07 13.07 19.23
CA GLY A 336 -7.22 14.47 19.64
C GLY A 336 -8.04 15.36 18.68
N SER A 337 -8.59 14.83 17.58
CA SER A 337 -9.35 15.65 16.63
C SER A 337 -10.41 14.86 15.86
N GLN A 338 -11.64 14.86 16.41
CA GLN A 338 -12.83 14.36 15.70
C GLN A 338 -13.09 15.18 14.43
N GLU A 339 -12.98 16.51 14.51
CA GLU A 339 -13.23 17.40 13.36
C GLU A 339 -12.34 17.07 12.15
N ARG A 340 -11.05 16.75 12.38
CA ARG A 340 -10.15 16.34 11.30
C ARG A 340 -10.57 14.99 10.72
N TYR A 341 -10.96 14.03 11.58
CA TYR A 341 -11.48 12.75 11.12
C TYR A 341 -12.72 12.92 10.23
N GLU A 342 -13.66 13.78 10.61
CA GLU A 342 -14.88 14.03 9.83
C GLU A 342 -14.58 14.80 8.53
N THR A 343 -13.80 15.87 8.63
CA THR A 343 -13.48 16.75 7.50
C THR A 343 -12.66 16.04 6.44
N THR A 344 -11.67 15.24 6.84
CA THR A 344 -10.76 14.57 5.89
C THR A 344 -11.43 13.41 5.19
N TYR A 345 -12.25 12.61 5.88
CA TYR A 345 -12.67 11.31 5.36
C TYR A 345 -14.17 11.20 5.03
N PHE A 346 -15.04 12.09 5.52
CA PHE A 346 -16.50 11.94 5.37
C PHE A 346 -17.21 13.19 4.84
N LYS A 347 -16.59 14.36 4.93
CA LYS A 347 -17.22 15.63 4.54
C LYS A 347 -17.45 15.77 3.03
N LYS A 348 -16.52 15.26 2.19
CA LYS A 348 -16.62 15.43 0.73
C LYS A 348 -17.84 14.69 0.17
N PHE A 349 -18.08 13.47 0.63
CA PHE A 349 -19.22 12.65 0.21
C PHE A 349 -19.93 12.07 1.45
N PRO A 350 -20.89 12.79 2.04
CA PRO A 350 -21.65 12.31 3.20
C PRO A 350 -22.27 10.94 2.93
N GLY A 351 -22.17 10.03 3.90
CA GLY A 351 -22.58 8.63 3.76
C GLY A 351 -21.48 7.70 3.24
N TYR A 352 -20.32 8.23 2.84
CA TYR A 352 -19.19 7.45 2.33
C TYR A 352 -17.89 7.78 3.08
N TYR A 353 -17.04 6.76 3.25
CA TYR A 353 -15.63 6.97 3.55
C TYR A 353 -14.88 7.31 2.26
N CYS A 354 -14.26 8.48 2.22
CA CYS A 354 -13.43 8.95 1.12
C CYS A 354 -11.99 8.48 1.33
N THR A 355 -11.48 7.65 0.41
CA THR A 355 -10.07 7.20 0.47
C THR A 355 -9.10 8.34 0.17
N GLY A 356 -9.52 9.34 -0.60
CA GLY A 356 -8.61 10.33 -1.20
C GLY A 356 -7.76 9.75 -2.34
N ASP A 357 -8.13 8.57 -2.84
CA ASP A 357 -7.61 7.97 -4.07
C ASP A 357 -8.72 7.94 -5.12
N GLY A 358 -8.34 8.06 -6.39
CA GLY A 358 -9.25 7.76 -7.50
C GLY A 358 -8.93 6.39 -8.07
N ALA A 359 -9.93 5.83 -8.75
CA ALA A 359 -9.81 4.53 -9.37
C ALA A 359 -10.65 4.43 -10.64
N LYS A 360 -10.20 3.55 -11.53
CA LYS A 360 -10.91 3.13 -12.73
C LYS A 360 -11.44 1.71 -12.55
N ARG A 361 -12.70 1.48 -12.92
CA ARG A 361 -13.31 0.15 -13.06
C ARG A 361 -13.45 -0.17 -14.55
N ASP A 362 -12.87 -1.29 -14.98
CA ASP A 362 -13.03 -1.76 -16.36
C ASP A 362 -14.32 -2.58 -16.57
N SER A 363 -14.58 -3.00 -17.81
CA SER A 363 -15.77 -3.77 -18.19
C SER A 363 -15.86 -5.15 -17.53
N ASP A 364 -14.74 -5.71 -17.05
CA ASP A 364 -14.71 -6.97 -16.28
C ASP A 364 -14.85 -6.70 -14.76
N GLY A 365 -15.00 -5.44 -14.35
CA GLY A 365 -15.14 -5.02 -12.96
C GLY A 365 -13.82 -4.87 -12.19
N TYR A 366 -12.67 -4.93 -12.85
CA TYR A 366 -11.37 -4.79 -12.18
C TYR A 366 -11.12 -3.34 -11.81
N LEU A 367 -10.64 -3.13 -10.59
CA LEU A 367 -10.27 -1.82 -10.07
C LEU A 367 -8.78 -1.54 -10.28
N TRP A 368 -8.51 -0.37 -10.82
CA TRP A 368 -7.18 0.19 -11.04
C TRP A 368 -7.07 1.44 -10.19
N ILE A 369 -6.15 1.46 -9.24
CA ILE A 369 -5.92 2.64 -8.41
C ILE A 369 -5.10 3.62 -9.23
N THR A 370 -5.69 4.76 -9.54
CA THR A 370 -5.07 5.76 -10.42
C THR A 370 -4.30 6.82 -9.64
N GLY A 371 -4.25 6.71 -8.31
CA GLY A 371 -3.41 7.53 -7.42
C GLY A 371 -4.23 8.45 -6.52
N ARG A 372 -3.54 9.36 -5.82
CA ARG A 372 -4.19 10.34 -4.93
C ARG A 372 -5.01 11.32 -5.74
N VAL A 373 -6.23 11.62 -5.28
CA VAL A 373 -7.09 12.64 -5.93
C VAL A 373 -6.50 14.04 -5.83
N ASP A 374 -5.71 14.31 -4.78
CA ASP A 374 -4.94 15.56 -4.67
C ASP A 374 -3.93 15.68 -5.82
N ASP A 375 -3.49 14.53 -6.37
CA ASP A 375 -2.61 14.40 -7.55
C ASP A 375 -3.41 14.10 -8.82
N MET A 376 -4.75 14.16 -8.80
CA MET A 376 -5.61 14.15 -9.99
C MET A 376 -5.94 15.58 -10.36
N LEU A 377 -6.14 15.81 -11.66
CA LEU A 377 -6.47 17.12 -12.17
C LEU A 377 -7.65 17.05 -13.11
N ASN A 378 -8.41 18.14 -13.14
CA ASN A 378 -9.51 18.31 -14.06
C ASN A 378 -9.05 19.13 -15.26
N VAL A 379 -8.76 18.45 -16.37
CA VAL A 379 -8.41 19.11 -17.64
C VAL A 379 -9.66 19.19 -18.50
N SER A 380 -10.28 20.37 -18.57
CA SER A 380 -11.45 20.61 -19.42
C SER A 380 -12.61 19.62 -19.15
N GLY A 381 -12.94 19.39 -17.88
CA GLY A 381 -14.03 18.50 -17.45
C GLY A 381 -13.63 17.03 -17.28
N HIS A 382 -12.40 16.64 -17.59
CA HIS A 382 -11.93 15.26 -17.50
C HIS A 382 -11.05 15.08 -16.26
N LEU A 383 -11.49 14.23 -15.32
CA LEU A 383 -10.64 13.81 -14.21
C LEU A 383 -9.52 12.93 -14.75
N LEU A 384 -8.28 13.39 -14.60
CA LEU A 384 -7.11 12.76 -15.16
C LEU A 384 -6.10 12.44 -14.07
N SER A 385 -5.72 11.17 -14.02
CA SER A 385 -4.61 10.71 -13.18
C SER A 385 -3.25 11.12 -13.73
N THR A 386 -2.45 11.75 -12.87
CA THR A 386 -1.02 12.01 -13.14
C THR A 386 -0.24 10.71 -13.33
N ALA A 387 -0.58 9.64 -12.60
CA ALA A 387 0.08 8.33 -12.73
C ALA A 387 -0.14 7.66 -14.10
N ALA A 388 -1.30 7.88 -14.72
CA ALA A 388 -1.55 7.41 -16.09
C ALA A 388 -0.63 8.11 -17.09
N VAL A 389 -0.45 9.43 -16.94
CA VAL A 389 0.46 10.24 -17.79
C VAL A 389 1.92 9.82 -17.57
N GLU A 390 2.35 9.65 -16.31
CA GLU A 390 3.68 9.12 -15.97
C GLU A 390 3.91 7.75 -16.64
N SER A 391 2.93 6.84 -16.55
CA SER A 391 3.00 5.52 -17.16
C SER A 391 3.06 5.56 -18.69
N ALA A 392 2.43 6.54 -19.34
CA ALA A 392 2.54 6.71 -20.78
C ALA A 392 3.92 7.25 -21.18
N LEU A 393 4.43 8.24 -20.45
CA LEU A 393 5.74 8.87 -20.70
C LEU A 393 6.90 7.89 -20.49
N ILE A 394 6.84 7.05 -19.45
CA ILE A 394 7.92 6.09 -19.14
C ILE A 394 8.11 5.02 -20.23
N THR A 395 7.11 4.81 -21.09
CA THR A 395 7.25 3.90 -22.25
C THR A 395 8.20 4.42 -23.34
N HIS A 396 8.72 5.64 -23.21
CA HIS A 396 9.72 6.18 -24.12
C HIS A 396 11.10 5.61 -23.76
N PRO A 397 11.87 5.06 -24.72
CA PRO A 397 13.11 4.32 -24.43
C PRO A 397 14.17 5.15 -23.72
N ASP A 398 14.11 6.48 -23.86
CA ASP A 398 15.10 7.41 -23.30
C ASP A 398 14.71 8.01 -21.96
N VAL A 399 13.49 7.76 -21.50
CA VAL A 399 12.99 8.27 -20.21
C VAL A 399 13.38 7.29 -19.10
N ALA A 400 13.95 7.82 -18.03
CA ALA A 400 14.33 7.06 -16.83
C ALA A 400 13.30 7.20 -15.72
N GLU A 401 12.84 8.42 -15.46
CA GLU A 401 11.82 8.73 -14.45
C GLU A 401 10.96 9.90 -14.88
N THR A 402 9.73 9.92 -14.38
CA THR A 402 8.77 11.00 -14.63
C THR A 402 8.02 11.32 -13.36
N ALA A 403 7.71 12.59 -13.16
CA ALA A 403 6.71 13.03 -12.20
C ALA A 403 5.79 14.04 -12.87
N VAL A 404 4.49 13.86 -12.70
CA VAL A 404 3.49 14.75 -13.31
C VAL A 404 2.69 15.41 -12.21
N VAL A 405 2.48 16.72 -12.36
CA VAL A 405 1.66 17.53 -11.45
C VAL A 405 0.69 18.39 -12.25
N SER A 406 -0.36 18.86 -11.58
CA SER A 406 -1.26 19.87 -12.14
C SER A 406 -0.68 21.27 -11.95
N THR A 407 -0.99 22.16 -12.89
CA THR A 407 -0.77 23.59 -12.75
C THR A 407 -1.98 24.34 -13.31
N PRO A 408 -2.37 25.51 -12.75
CA PRO A 408 -3.48 26.30 -13.27
C PRO A 408 -3.27 26.68 -14.74
N HIS A 409 -4.36 26.66 -15.51
CA HIS A 409 -4.37 27.08 -16.91
C HIS A 409 -5.61 27.93 -17.20
N PRO A 410 -5.47 29.13 -17.82
CA PRO A 410 -6.57 30.09 -17.96
C PRO A 410 -7.78 29.54 -18.72
N VAL A 411 -7.57 28.69 -19.72
CA VAL A 411 -8.64 28.07 -20.53
C VAL A 411 -9.10 26.70 -20.01
N LYS A 412 -8.17 25.80 -19.69
CA LYS A 412 -8.47 24.40 -19.36
C LYS A 412 -8.88 24.19 -17.90
N GLY A 413 -8.79 25.22 -17.05
CA GLY A 413 -8.83 25.12 -15.60
C GLY A 413 -7.47 24.69 -15.07
N GLU A 414 -7.09 23.46 -15.37
CA GLU A 414 -5.76 22.91 -15.08
C GLU A 414 -5.12 22.33 -16.35
N CYS A 415 -3.79 22.26 -16.35
CA CYS A 415 -3.03 21.51 -17.36
C CYS A 415 -1.93 20.68 -16.71
N LEU A 416 -1.34 19.79 -17.51
CA LEU A 416 -0.29 18.87 -17.08
C LEU A 416 1.10 19.51 -17.18
N TYR A 417 1.84 19.46 -16.08
CA TYR A 417 3.24 19.82 -15.97
C TYR A 417 4.06 18.56 -15.70
N CYS A 418 4.92 18.17 -16.66
CA CYS A 418 5.65 16.91 -16.60
C CYS A 418 7.14 17.13 -16.37
N PHE A 419 7.64 16.70 -15.22
CA PHE A 419 9.07 16.61 -14.92
C PHE A 419 9.63 15.30 -15.49
N ILE A 420 10.71 15.37 -16.26
CA ILE A 420 11.27 14.22 -16.97
C ILE A 420 12.77 14.13 -16.70
N THR A 421 13.18 12.96 -16.21
CA THR A 421 14.59 12.57 -16.12
C THR A 421 14.90 11.57 -17.22
N LEU A 422 15.91 11.88 -18.02
CA LEU A 422 16.37 11.02 -19.12
C LEU A 422 17.40 10.00 -18.61
N LYS A 423 17.57 8.93 -19.37
CA LYS A 423 18.65 7.96 -19.16
C LYS A 423 20.01 8.62 -19.42
N GLU A 424 21.04 8.09 -18.76
CA GLU A 424 22.41 8.59 -18.88
C GLU A 424 22.87 8.67 -20.34
N GLY A 425 23.54 9.77 -20.71
CA GLY A 425 24.02 10.02 -22.08
C GLY A 425 22.92 10.37 -23.10
N ARG A 426 21.67 10.59 -22.68
CA ARG A 426 20.59 11.07 -23.55
C ARG A 426 20.32 12.55 -23.34
N GLU A 427 20.11 13.27 -24.42
CA GLU A 427 19.78 14.69 -24.41
C GLU A 427 18.36 14.94 -24.93
N PHE A 428 17.71 15.97 -24.36
CA PHE A 428 16.39 16.38 -24.81
C PHE A 428 16.51 17.21 -26.09
N ASN A 429 15.61 16.98 -27.04
CA ASN A 429 15.45 17.80 -28.24
C ASN A 429 13.97 17.94 -28.61
N GLU A 430 13.66 18.84 -29.53
CA GLU A 430 12.28 19.12 -29.94
C GLU A 430 11.55 17.88 -30.49
N ASN A 431 12.27 17.00 -31.20
CA ASN A 431 11.69 15.78 -31.75
C ASN A 431 11.26 14.82 -30.61
N MET A 432 12.09 14.67 -29.58
CA MET A 432 11.72 13.91 -28.38
C MET A 432 10.51 14.55 -27.67
N GLY A 433 10.46 15.87 -27.56
CA GLY A 433 9.30 16.58 -27.01
C GLY A 433 7.99 16.24 -27.74
N LYS A 434 8.02 16.21 -29.08
CA LYS A 434 6.87 15.79 -29.90
C LYS A 434 6.51 14.33 -29.67
N GLN A 435 7.49 13.42 -29.67
CA GLN A 435 7.28 11.99 -29.42
C GLN A 435 6.66 11.70 -28.05
N LEU A 436 7.08 12.42 -27.00
CA LEU A 436 6.53 12.29 -25.66
C LEU A 436 5.06 12.75 -25.61
N LYS A 437 4.75 13.92 -26.20
CA LYS A 437 3.37 14.42 -26.30
C LYS A 437 2.48 13.47 -27.10
N GLU A 438 2.97 12.94 -28.22
CA GLU A 438 2.26 11.96 -29.05
C GLU A 438 2.00 10.64 -28.31
N LYS A 439 2.96 10.15 -27.51
CA LYS A 439 2.75 8.97 -26.66
C LYS A 439 1.61 9.16 -25.67
N VAL A 440 1.58 10.28 -24.95
CA VAL A 440 0.50 10.56 -24.00
C VAL A 440 -0.84 10.66 -24.73
N ARG A 441 -0.85 11.35 -25.88
CA ARG A 441 -2.04 11.45 -26.74
C ARG A 441 -2.54 10.08 -27.22
N TYR A 442 -1.62 9.17 -27.56
CA TYR A 442 -1.95 7.83 -28.04
C TYR A 442 -2.50 6.93 -26.92
N TRP A 443 -1.87 6.93 -25.75
CA TRP A 443 -2.24 6.03 -24.65
C TRP A 443 -3.45 6.49 -23.84
N ILE A 444 -3.66 7.81 -23.75
CA ILE A 444 -4.69 8.40 -22.89
C ILE A 444 -5.70 9.17 -23.72
N GLY A 445 -5.23 10.13 -24.52
CA GLY A 445 -6.07 10.91 -25.41
C GLY A 445 -5.60 12.35 -25.57
N PRO A 446 -6.16 13.11 -26.54
CA PRO A 446 -5.73 14.48 -26.83
C PRO A 446 -5.83 15.43 -25.63
N PHE A 447 -6.84 15.26 -24.77
CA PHE A 447 -7.06 16.10 -23.59
C PHE A 447 -5.94 15.95 -22.55
N ALA A 448 -5.22 14.83 -22.54
CA ALA A 448 -4.11 14.55 -21.62
C ALA A 448 -2.74 14.98 -22.18
N THR A 449 -2.69 15.72 -23.29
CA THR A 449 -1.40 16.14 -23.86
C THR A 449 -0.69 17.12 -22.91
N PRO A 450 0.58 16.86 -22.50
CA PRO A 450 1.33 17.75 -21.62
C PRO A 450 1.46 19.18 -22.17
N GLU A 451 1.22 20.16 -21.31
CA GLU A 451 1.48 21.57 -21.65
C GLU A 451 2.99 21.80 -21.56
N TYR A 452 3.57 21.48 -20.39
CA TYR A 452 4.97 21.69 -20.07
C TYR A 452 5.72 20.36 -19.93
N LEU A 453 6.90 20.31 -20.55
CA LEU A 453 7.90 19.26 -20.36
C LEU A 453 9.13 19.91 -19.73
N HIS A 454 9.42 19.58 -18.47
CA HIS A 454 10.53 20.13 -17.70
C HIS A 454 11.59 19.07 -17.49
N ILE A 455 12.73 19.22 -18.16
CA ILE A 455 13.82 18.26 -18.09
C ILE A 455 14.65 18.51 -16.84
N THR A 456 14.86 17.47 -16.04
CA THR A 456 15.60 17.55 -14.78
C THR A 456 16.55 16.36 -14.61
N PRO A 457 17.76 16.57 -14.08
CA PRO A 457 18.70 15.47 -13.84
C PRO A 457 18.19 14.44 -12.82
N ASN A 458 17.33 14.84 -11.89
CA ASN A 458 16.72 13.94 -10.90
C ASN A 458 15.39 14.52 -10.38
N LEU A 459 14.62 13.72 -9.65
CA LEU A 459 13.38 14.15 -9.00
C LEU A 459 13.59 14.29 -7.49
N PRO A 460 12.97 15.30 -6.83
CA PRO A 460 13.08 15.48 -5.39
C PRO A 460 12.40 14.32 -4.68
N LYS A 461 13.17 13.56 -3.91
CA LYS A 461 12.70 12.36 -3.21
C LYS A 461 12.97 12.45 -1.72
N THR A 462 12.13 11.79 -0.94
CA THR A 462 12.42 11.53 0.47
C THR A 462 13.60 10.57 0.61
N ARG A 463 14.18 10.46 1.81
CA ARG A 463 15.19 9.42 2.11
C ARG A 463 14.71 7.98 1.89
N SER A 464 13.39 7.76 1.87
CA SER A 464 12.76 6.47 1.52
C SER A 464 12.53 6.27 0.02
N GLY A 465 12.91 7.23 -0.83
CA GLY A 465 12.80 7.15 -2.29
C GLY A 465 11.47 7.65 -2.88
N LYS A 466 10.55 8.16 -2.05
CA LYS A 466 9.24 8.65 -2.52
C LYS A 466 9.38 10.04 -3.13
N ILE A 467 8.86 10.23 -4.36
CA ILE A 467 8.85 11.53 -5.03
C ILE A 467 7.98 12.53 -4.24
N MET A 468 8.52 13.72 -3.96
CA MET A 468 7.85 14.77 -3.22
C MET A 468 7.02 15.67 -4.16
N ARG A 469 5.90 15.15 -4.68
CA ARG A 469 5.00 15.86 -5.62
C ARG A 469 4.48 17.19 -5.09
N ARG A 470 4.34 17.34 -3.77
CA ARG A 470 3.99 18.61 -3.11
C ARG A 470 4.97 19.74 -3.48
N VAL A 471 6.27 19.43 -3.51
CA VAL A 471 7.33 20.39 -3.87
C VAL A 471 7.28 20.68 -5.37
N LEU A 472 7.11 19.65 -6.20
CA LEU A 472 6.98 19.80 -7.64
C LEU A 472 5.77 20.65 -8.06
N ARG A 473 4.62 20.54 -7.36
CA ARG A 473 3.45 21.40 -7.56
C ARG A 473 3.79 22.87 -7.34
N LYS A 474 4.49 23.17 -6.25
CA LYS A 474 4.91 24.53 -5.90
C LYS A 474 5.88 25.10 -6.94
N ILE A 475 6.84 24.29 -7.38
CA ILE A 475 7.76 24.65 -8.47
C ILE A 475 7.01 24.96 -9.76
N ALA A 476 6.03 24.12 -10.14
CA ALA A 476 5.25 24.30 -11.37
C ALA A 476 4.49 25.63 -11.43
N VAL A 477 4.13 26.21 -10.27
CA VAL A 477 3.47 27.53 -10.14
C VAL A 477 4.42 28.64 -9.68
N ASN A 478 5.73 28.41 -9.69
CA ASN A 478 6.77 29.34 -9.23
C ASN A 478 6.67 29.75 -7.75
N ASP A 479 6.03 28.96 -6.90
CA ASP A 479 5.89 29.26 -5.47
C ASP A 479 7.10 28.76 -4.69
N HIS A 480 7.83 29.69 -4.08
CA HIS A 480 9.06 29.42 -3.33
C HIS A 480 8.79 29.02 -1.88
N ASP A 481 7.55 29.13 -1.38
CA ASP A 481 7.16 28.59 -0.08
C ASP A 481 6.88 27.08 -0.17
N LEU A 482 7.98 26.32 -0.03
CA LEU A 482 7.98 24.86 -0.13
C LEU A 482 7.67 24.15 1.20
N GLY A 483 7.46 24.86 2.31
CA GLY A 483 7.25 24.27 3.63
C GLY A 483 8.42 23.37 4.10
N ASP A 484 8.11 22.32 4.87
CA ASP A 484 9.14 21.42 5.45
C ASP A 484 9.81 20.52 4.40
N LEU A 485 11.13 20.62 4.30
CA LEU A 485 12.01 19.87 3.41
C LEU A 485 12.97 18.91 4.14
N THR A 486 12.87 18.76 5.47
CA THR A 486 13.81 17.96 6.29
C THR A 486 13.90 16.48 5.88
N SER A 487 12.84 15.96 5.25
CA SER A 487 12.78 14.57 4.77
C SER A 487 13.41 14.33 3.39
N LEU A 488 13.79 15.41 2.69
CA LEU A 488 14.31 15.39 1.34
C LEU A 488 15.75 14.85 1.33
N ALA A 489 16.10 14.06 0.32
CA ALA A 489 17.39 13.38 0.26
C ALA A 489 18.53 14.29 -0.26
N ASP A 490 18.21 15.23 -1.16
CA ASP A 490 19.14 16.17 -1.78
C ASP A 490 18.43 17.49 -2.11
N ASP A 491 18.64 18.50 -1.27
CA ASP A 491 18.00 19.81 -1.34
C ASP A 491 18.59 20.72 -2.42
N THR A 492 19.82 20.45 -2.88
CA THR A 492 20.48 21.21 -3.95
C THR A 492 19.73 21.16 -5.28
N LEU A 493 18.91 20.11 -5.48
CA LEU A 493 18.08 19.94 -6.66
C LEU A 493 17.00 21.03 -6.80
N ILE A 494 16.54 21.62 -5.69
CA ILE A 494 15.38 22.52 -5.67
C ILE A 494 15.67 23.82 -6.45
N GLU A 495 16.81 24.45 -6.19
CA GLU A 495 17.19 25.68 -6.90
C GLU A 495 17.32 25.44 -8.39
N LYS A 496 17.92 24.31 -8.77
CA LYS A 496 18.08 23.92 -10.18
C LYS A 496 16.73 23.72 -10.88
N LEU A 497 15.73 23.16 -10.19
CA LEU A 497 14.39 23.02 -10.73
C LEU A 497 13.74 24.39 -10.99
N PHE A 498 13.86 25.36 -10.08
CA PHE A 498 13.36 26.72 -10.35
C PHE A 498 14.08 27.39 -11.53
N GLN A 499 15.40 27.25 -11.63
CA GLN A 499 16.20 27.85 -12.71
C GLN A 499 15.87 27.29 -14.09
N THR A 500 15.54 25.99 -14.16
CA THR A 500 15.28 25.28 -15.42
C THR A 500 13.80 25.23 -15.77
N ARG A 501 12.95 25.96 -15.05
CA ARG A 501 11.50 25.96 -15.27
C ARG A 501 11.19 26.49 -16.68
N PRO A 502 10.47 25.75 -17.54
CA PRO A 502 9.95 26.29 -18.79
C PRO A 502 9.16 27.59 -18.54
N VAL A 503 9.36 28.57 -19.42
CA VAL A 503 8.68 29.86 -19.35
C VAL A 503 7.17 29.62 -19.42
N THR A 504 6.49 29.95 -18.32
CA THR A 504 5.03 29.98 -18.24
C THR A 504 4.61 31.42 -18.46
N ASP A 505 3.87 31.70 -19.54
CA ASP A 505 3.28 33.03 -19.80
C ASP A 505 2.31 33.46 -18.69
#